data_AF-A0A3P7QQB1-F1
#
_entry.id   AF-A0A3P7QQB1-F1
#
_cell.length_a   1.000
_cell.length_b   1.000
_cell.length_c   1.000
_cell.angle_alpha   90.00
_cell.angle_beta   90.00
_cell.angle_gamma   90.00
#
_symmetry.space_group_name_H-M   'P 1'
#
loop_
_entity.id
_entity.type
_entity.pdbx_description
1 polymer ?
#
loop_
_entity_poly.entity_id
_entity_poly.type
_entity_poly.pdbx_seq_one_letter_code
_entity_poly.pdbx_strand_id
1 'polypeptide(L)' 'MIAEVDKKDHALAERMRKVLAANCSRLEGLSPNAVEFSKKVGLIIIRLLHQFP' A
#
# COMPACT_ATOMS: atom_id res chain seq x y z
N MET A 1 -4.78 -1.19 9.69
CA MET A 1 -5.20 -2.24 8.74
C MET A 1 -4.31 -3.48 8.87
N ILE A 2 -3.02 -3.44 8.50
CA ILE A 2 -2.12 -4.61 8.56
C ILE A 2 -2.04 -5.21 9.98
N ALA A 3 -1.94 -4.38 11.03
CA ALA A 3 -1.91 -4.87 12.42
C ALA A 3 -3.16 -5.66 12.83
N GLU A 4 -4.33 -5.33 12.28
CA GLU A 4 -5.56 -6.09 12.55
C GLU A 4 -5.62 -7.38 11.73
N VAL A 5 -5.03 -7.38 10.54
CA VAL A 5 -4.85 -8.61 9.74
C VAL A 5 -3.87 -9.55 10.43
N ASP A 6 -2.79 -9.01 11.00
CA ASP A 6 -1.73 -9.79 11.67
C ASP A 6 -2.24 -10.60 12.86
N LYS A 7 -3.26 -10.08 13.57
CA LYS A 7 -3.94 -10.79 14.65
C LYS A 7 -4.73 -12.02 14.18
N LYS A 8 -5.09 -12.09 12.89
CA LYS A 8 -5.94 -13.15 12.30
C LYS A 8 -5.16 -14.07 11.36
N ASP A 9 -4.27 -13.51 10.57
CA ASP A 9 -3.45 -14.20 9.57
C ASP A 9 -2.10 -13.48 9.41
N HIS A 10 -1.09 -14.03 10.08
CA HIS A 10 0.28 -13.49 10.06
C HIS A 10 0.91 -13.55 8.67
N ALA A 11 0.69 -14.63 7.92
CA ALA A 11 1.25 -14.80 6.58
C ALA A 11 0.67 -13.79 5.59
N LEU A 12 -0.64 -13.51 5.69
CA LEU A 12 -1.27 -12.46 4.92
C LEU A 12 -0.74 -11.07 5.32
N ALA A 13 -0.60 -10.80 6.61
CA ALA A 13 -0.04 -9.53 7.07
C ALA A 13 1.41 -9.32 6.57
N GLU A 14 2.25 -10.36 6.56
CA GLU A 14 3.60 -10.29 5.99
C GLU A 14 3.57 -9.95 4.49
N ARG A 15 2.68 -10.58 3.71
CA ARG A 15 2.49 -10.24 2.28
C ARG A 15 2.05 -8.79 2.10
N MET A 16 1.12 -8.30 2.91
CA MET A 16 0.68 -6.90 2.87
C MET A 16 1.83 -5.93 3.21
N ARG A 17 2.68 -6.26 4.19
CA ARG A 17 3.88 -5.46 4.51
C ARG A 17 4.84 -5.38 3.33
N LYS A 18 5.09 -6.50 2.64
CA LYS A 18 5.97 -6.54 1.45
C LYS A 18 5.43 -5.64 0.33
N VAL A 19 4.13 -5.69 0.06
CA VAL A 19 3.49 -4.82 -0.95
C VAL A 19 3.60 -3.35 -0.56
N LEU A 20 3.34 -3.00 0.71
CA LEU A 20 3.47 -1.63 1.19
C LEU A 20 4.91 -1.12 1.07
N ALA A 21 5.90 -1.91 1.49
CA ALA A 21 7.31 -1.54 1.41
C ALA A 21 7.76 -1.30 -0.05
N ALA A 22 7.38 -2.19 -0.96
CA ALA A 22 7.68 -2.03 -2.39
C ALA A 22 7.01 -0.79 -3.01
N ASN A 23 5.82 -0.41 -2.53
CA ASN A 23 5.16 0.82 -2.99
C ASN A 23 5.81 2.08 -2.41
N CYS A 24 6.29 2.03 -1.16
CA CYS A 24 7.05 3.13 -0.57
C CYS A 24 8.38 3.36 -1.29
N SER A 25 9.12 2.30 -1.63
CA SER A 25 10.41 2.45 -2.33
C SER A 25 10.27 3.05 -3.74
N ARG A 26 9.13 2.82 -4.42
CA ARG A 26 8.82 3.47 -5.71
C ARG A 26 8.70 4.99 -5.62
N LEU A 27 8.58 5.55 -4.42
CA LEU A 27 8.50 7.00 -4.22
C LEU A 27 9.87 7.64 -4.00
N GLU A 28 10.91 6.84 -3.76
CA GLU A 28 12.26 7.33 -3.51
C GLU A 28 12.84 8.01 -4.76
N GLY A 29 13.51 9.15 -4.58
CA GLY A 29 14.11 9.92 -5.68
C GLY A 29 13.13 10.70 -6.55
N LEU A 30 11.81 10.61 -6.30
CA LEU A 30 10.82 11.40 -7.03
C LEU A 30 10.76 12.85 -6.53
N SER A 31 10.35 13.75 -7.42
CA SER A 31 10.04 15.13 -7.05
C SER A 31 8.82 15.19 -6.12
N PRO A 32 8.66 16.24 -5.28
CA PRO A 32 7.51 16.37 -4.38
C PRO A 32 6.16 16.24 -5.10
N ASN A 33 6.02 16.84 -6.29
CA ASN A 33 4.79 16.77 -7.09
C ASN A 33 4.50 15.35 -7.58
N ALA A 34 5.54 14.61 -8.01
CA ALA A 34 5.41 13.23 -8.41
C ALA A 34 5.06 12.32 -7.22
N VAL A 35 5.61 12.58 -6.03
CA VAL A 35 5.22 11.87 -4.80
C VAL A 35 3.75 12.14 -4.46
N GLU A 36 3.28 13.39 -4.54
CA GLU A 36 1.88 13.73 -4.26
C GLU A 36 0.93 13.04 -5.25
N PHE A 37 1.25 13.06 -6.54
CA PHE A 37 0.49 12.35 -7.56
C PHE A 37 0.45 10.84 -7.30
N SER A 38 1.60 10.21 -7.06
CA SER A 38 1.70 8.77 -6.79
C SER A 38 0.91 8.36 -5.54
N LYS A 39 0.86 9.21 -4.51
CA LYS A 39 0.01 8.97 -3.33
C LYS A 39 -1.47 8.98 -3.68
N LYS A 40 -1.94 9.91 -4.53
CA LYS A 40 -3.34 9.93 -5.02
C LYS A 40 -3.67 8.66 -5.81
N VAL A 41 -2.78 8.23 -6.70
CA VAL A 41 -2.91 6.98 -7.45
C VAL A 41 -2.99 5.77 -6.50
N GLY A 42 -2.09 5.70 -5.51
CA GLY A 42 -2.09 4.64 -4.51
C GLY A 42 -3.41 4.55 -3.73
N LEU A 43 -3.99 5.69 -3.35
CA LEU A 43 -5.29 5.73 -2.67
C LEU A 43 -6.44 5.22 -3.56
N ILE A 44 -6.44 5.55 -4.86
CA ILE A 44 -7.45 5.05 -5.81
C ILE A 44 -7.35 3.53 -5.93
N ILE A 45 -6.14 3.00 -6.10
CA ILE A 45 -5.90 1.55 -6.21
C ILE A 45 -6.38 0.82 -4.95
N ILE A 46 -6.03 1.31 -3.76
CA ILE A 46 -6.48 0.69 -2.50
C ILE A 46 -8.01 0.69 -2.41
N ARG A 47 -8.67 1.78 -2.78
CA ARG A 47 -10.14 1.84 -2.80
C ARG A 47 -10.74 0.83 -3.77
N LEU A 48 -10.18 0.68 -4.97
CA LEU A 48 -10.63 -0.31 -5.93
C LEU A 48 -10.48 -1.73 -5.39
N LEU A 49 -9.33 -2.06 -4.79
CA LEU A 49 -9.09 -3.37 -4.19
C LEU A 49 -10.07 -3.71 -3.05
N HIS A 50 -10.54 -2.71 -2.31
CA HIS A 50 -11.56 -2.88 -1.26
C HIS A 50 -12.99 -3.02 -1.80
N GLN A 51 -13.24 -2.73 -3.08
CA GLN A 51 -14.55 -2.89 -3.71
C GLN A 51 -14.75 -4.27 -4.33
N PHE A 52 -13.67 -5.04 -4.51
CA PHE A 52 -13.77 -6.44 -4.93
C PHE A 52 -13.87 -7.33 -3.68
N PRO A 53 -14.88 -8.22 -3.61
CA PRO A 53 -15.07 -9.14 -2.48
C PRO A 53 -13.96 -10.20 -2.39
#